data_AF-A0A7R9ZAK1-F1
#
_entry.id   AF-A0A7R9ZAK1-F1
#
_cell.length_a   1.000
_cell.length_b   1.000
_cell.length_c   1.000
_cell.angle_alpha   90.00
_cell.angle_beta   90.00
_cell.angle_gamma   90.00
#
_symmetry.space_group_name_H-M   'P 1'
#
loop_
_entity.id
_entity.type
_entity.pdbx_description
1 polymer ?
#
loop_
_entity_poly.entity_id
_entity_poly.type
_entity_poly.pdbx_seq_one_letter_code
_entity_poly.pdbx_strand_id
1 'polypeptide(L)'
;PDHSPVIVVRWKGADETLPVILLNSHYDVVPAERKKEGKEDEGGWTEPPFQGLRKDGKIYGRGTQDMKCVCVQYIEAIRKLHSLQPAFVPARSVYLSFVPDEEVGGTGMAAFLSSALYKSLPGIALALDEGLASETDTYSVFYGERLPWWIDVTATGPTGHGSRFIENTAVEQLVEMANKALAFRKGQRDALHGGSDEADHSNCSHAVAAKRRRLNKEKVGTK
;
A
#
# COMPACT_ATOMS: atom_id res chain seq x y z
N PRO A 1 13.61 1.64 -16.52
CA PRO A 1 12.22 1.67 -15.99
C PRO A 1 11.19 1.26 -17.04
N ASP A 2 11.39 1.60 -18.32
CA ASP A 2 10.51 1.34 -19.48
C ASP A 2 10.34 -0.13 -19.96
N HIS A 3 10.69 -1.13 -19.14
CA HIS A 3 10.74 -2.53 -19.60
C HIS A 3 10.08 -3.56 -18.69
N SER A 4 9.43 -3.14 -17.61
CA SER A 4 8.73 -4.07 -16.72
C SER A 4 7.28 -4.24 -17.19
N PRO A 5 6.86 -5.43 -17.68
CA PRO A 5 5.54 -5.61 -18.24
C PRO A 5 4.47 -5.71 -17.15
N VAL A 6 3.26 -5.26 -17.48
CA VAL A 6 2.05 -5.73 -16.81
C VAL A 6 1.71 -7.11 -17.40
N ILE A 7 1.64 -8.12 -16.53
CA ILE A 7 1.28 -9.47 -16.94
C ILE A 7 -0.20 -9.68 -16.64
N VAL A 8 -0.98 -10.02 -17.66
CA VAL A 8 -2.40 -10.31 -17.52
C VAL A 8 -2.69 -11.74 -17.96
N VAL A 9 -3.32 -12.51 -17.08
CA VAL A 9 -3.75 -13.89 -17.36
C VAL A 9 -5.27 -13.94 -17.32
N ARG A 10 -5.88 -14.54 -18.35
CA ARG A 10 -7.33 -14.74 -18.41
C ARG A 10 -7.66 -16.21 -18.21
N TRP A 11 -8.43 -16.51 -17.18
CA TRP A 11 -9.18 -17.75 -17.05
C TRP A 11 -10.60 -17.52 -17.56
N LYS A 12 -10.90 -18.06 -18.74
CA LYS A 12 -12.20 -17.91 -19.39
C LYS A 12 -13.32 -18.55 -18.54
N GLY A 13 -14.36 -17.76 -18.29
CA GLY A 13 -15.59 -18.23 -17.63
C GLY A 13 -16.62 -18.78 -18.61
N ALA A 14 -17.67 -19.39 -18.06
CA ALA A 14 -18.78 -19.96 -18.83
C ALA A 14 -19.62 -18.88 -19.52
N ASP A 15 -19.78 -17.71 -18.90
CA ASP A 15 -20.48 -16.56 -19.48
C ASP A 15 -19.53 -15.35 -19.53
N GLU A 16 -19.15 -14.95 -20.74
CA GLU A 16 -18.22 -13.84 -21.00
C GLU A 16 -18.92 -12.47 -21.03
N THR A 17 -20.25 -12.43 -20.86
CA THR A 17 -21.03 -11.19 -20.76
C THR A 17 -21.10 -10.67 -19.32
N LEU A 18 -20.74 -11.50 -18.34
CA LEU A 18 -20.78 -11.13 -16.92
C LEU A 18 -19.54 -10.32 -16.50
N PRO A 19 -19.68 -9.32 -15.60
CA PRO A 19 -18.54 -8.58 -15.05
C PRO A 19 -17.50 -9.50 -14.40
N VAL A 20 -16.22 -9.24 -14.63
CA VAL A 20 -15.13 -10.18 -14.31
C VAL A 20 -14.69 -10.11 -12.85
N ILE A 21 -13.99 -11.14 -12.38
CA ILE A 21 -13.20 -11.08 -11.15
C ILE A 21 -11.78 -10.69 -11.53
N LEU A 22 -11.23 -9.66 -10.89
CA LEU A 22 -9.83 -9.25 -11.04
C LEU A 22 -9.04 -9.61 -9.76
N LEU A 23 -7.99 -10.39 -9.91
CA LEU A 23 -7.03 -10.72 -8.86
C LEU A 23 -5.75 -9.94 -9.14
N ASN A 24 -5.64 -8.76 -8.54
CA ASN A 24 -4.49 -7.87 -8.71
C ASN A 24 -3.41 -8.14 -7.65
N SER A 25 -2.17 -7.99 -8.07
CA SER A 25 -0.99 -8.03 -7.21
C SER A 25 0.19 -7.35 -7.89
N HIS A 26 1.20 -6.94 -7.13
CA HIS A 26 2.44 -6.39 -7.66
C HIS A 26 3.63 -7.32 -7.41
N TYR A 27 4.65 -7.22 -8.27
CA TYR A 27 5.85 -8.08 -8.19
C TYR A 27 7.14 -7.30 -7.98
N ASP A 28 7.09 -5.98 -8.03
CA ASP A 28 8.16 -5.14 -7.53
C ASP A 28 8.29 -5.23 -6.02
N VAL A 29 9.38 -4.66 -5.54
CA VAL A 29 9.76 -4.67 -4.14
C VAL A 29 10.57 -3.43 -3.85
N VAL A 30 10.42 -2.84 -2.65
CA VAL A 30 11.34 -1.78 -2.21
C VAL A 30 12.78 -2.29 -2.02
N PRO A 31 13.78 -1.38 -2.03
CA PRO A 31 15.17 -1.71 -1.72
C PRO A 31 15.37 -2.47 -0.40
N ALA A 32 16.46 -3.23 -0.34
CA ALA A 32 16.85 -4.01 0.83
C ALA A 32 18.37 -3.98 1.01
N GLU A 33 18.83 -3.47 2.15
CA GLU A 33 20.24 -3.39 2.50
C GLU A 33 20.60 -4.43 3.59
N ARG A 34 21.71 -5.15 3.39
CA ARG A 34 22.22 -6.06 4.42
C ARG A 34 22.82 -5.26 5.58
N LYS A 35 22.76 -5.83 6.78
CA LYS A 35 23.56 -5.33 7.90
C LYS A 35 25.04 -5.30 7.49
N LYS A 36 25.68 -4.15 7.72
CA LYS A 36 27.13 -4.02 7.58
C LYS A 36 27.80 -4.53 8.85
N GLU A 37 28.85 -5.32 8.69
CA GLU A 37 29.63 -5.87 9.80
C GLU A 37 30.21 -4.70 10.64
N GLY A 38 30.02 -4.75 11.96
CA GLY A 38 30.44 -3.68 12.89
C GLY A 38 29.51 -2.46 12.98
N LYS A 39 28.32 -2.48 12.36
CA LYS A 39 27.32 -1.39 12.41
C LYS A 39 25.95 -1.92 12.85
N GLU A 40 25.91 -2.50 14.05
CA GLU A 40 24.74 -3.21 14.58
C GLU A 40 23.52 -2.28 14.80
N ASP A 41 23.78 -0.99 15.02
CA ASP A 41 22.77 0.05 15.30
C ASP A 41 22.15 0.68 14.04
N GLU A 42 22.68 0.41 12.84
CA GLU A 42 22.21 1.04 11.59
C GLU A 42 21.01 0.32 10.94
N GLY A 43 20.41 -0.64 11.64
CA GLY A 43 19.33 -1.48 11.10
C GLY A 43 19.81 -2.37 9.94
N GLY A 44 18.88 -3.10 9.32
CA GLY A 44 19.17 -3.93 8.15
C GLY A 44 18.88 -5.42 8.33
N TRP A 45 18.96 -6.14 7.22
CA TRP A 45 18.57 -7.56 7.16
C TRP A 45 19.56 -8.46 7.91
N THR A 46 19.05 -9.30 8.81
CA THR A 46 19.80 -10.36 9.51
C THR A 46 20.07 -11.56 8.62
N GLU A 47 19.17 -11.82 7.66
CA GLU A 47 19.25 -12.89 6.69
C GLU A 47 19.35 -12.28 5.29
N PRO A 48 20.05 -12.90 4.32
CA PRO A 48 20.11 -12.43 2.94
C PRO A 48 18.72 -12.09 2.33
N PRO A 49 18.43 -10.82 1.97
CA PRO A 49 17.08 -10.39 1.62
C PRO A 49 16.49 -11.07 0.37
N PHE A 50 17.33 -11.58 -0.54
CA PHE A 50 16.87 -12.13 -1.82
C PHE A 50 17.11 -13.63 -1.96
N GLN A 51 17.38 -14.34 -0.85
CA GLN A 51 17.56 -15.80 -0.88
C GLN A 51 16.30 -16.59 -0.52
N GLY A 52 15.28 -15.96 0.09
CA GLY A 52 14.04 -16.65 0.45
C GLY A 52 14.26 -17.77 1.46
N LEU A 53 15.10 -17.54 2.47
CA LEU A 53 15.51 -18.57 3.43
C LEU A 53 14.33 -19.01 4.29
N ARG A 54 14.16 -20.33 4.46
CA ARG A 54 13.14 -20.90 5.33
C ARG A 54 13.76 -21.25 6.68
N LYS A 55 13.23 -20.66 7.76
CA LYS A 55 13.75 -20.83 9.12
C LYS A 55 12.63 -20.56 10.12
N ASP A 56 12.54 -21.38 11.17
CA ASP A 56 11.57 -21.22 12.26
C ASP A 56 10.10 -21.08 11.78
N GLY A 57 9.74 -21.84 10.75
CA GLY A 57 8.40 -21.78 10.15
C GLY A 57 8.10 -20.53 9.31
N LYS A 58 9.10 -19.65 9.12
CA LYS A 58 9.00 -18.39 8.36
C LYS A 58 9.84 -18.44 7.09
N ILE A 59 9.49 -17.57 6.13
CA ILE A 59 10.30 -17.32 4.94
C ILE A 59 10.87 -15.91 5.08
N TYR A 60 12.19 -15.80 5.10
CA TYR A 60 12.91 -14.53 5.18
C TYR A 60 13.31 -14.09 3.78
N GLY A 61 12.70 -13.02 3.31
CA GLY A 61 13.10 -12.36 2.07
C GLY A 61 12.27 -11.13 1.74
N ARG A 62 12.88 -10.16 1.07
CA ARG A 62 12.19 -9.01 0.49
C ARG A 62 11.19 -9.51 -0.55
N GLY A 63 9.95 -9.03 -0.47
CA GLY A 63 8.86 -9.49 -1.32
C GLY A 63 8.02 -10.61 -0.72
N THR A 64 8.49 -11.30 0.32
CA THR A 64 7.79 -12.50 0.84
C THR A 64 6.49 -12.19 1.55
N GLN A 65 6.33 -10.99 2.12
CA GLN A 65 5.09 -10.51 2.71
C GLN A 65 4.38 -9.49 1.82
N ASP A 66 5.15 -8.57 1.25
CA ASP A 66 4.66 -7.46 0.42
C ASP A 66 5.34 -7.51 -0.96
N MET A 67 4.62 -7.97 -2.00
CA MET A 67 3.41 -8.80 -1.88
C MET A 67 3.47 -10.10 -2.69
N LYS A 68 4.68 -10.61 -2.98
CA LYS A 68 4.85 -11.81 -3.82
C LYS A 68 4.17 -13.06 -3.27
N CYS A 69 3.88 -13.12 -1.96
CA CYS A 69 3.06 -14.18 -1.40
C CYS A 69 1.67 -14.23 -2.02
N VAL A 70 1.01 -13.09 -2.23
CA VAL A 70 -0.33 -12.99 -2.84
C VAL A 70 -0.25 -13.41 -4.31
N CYS A 71 0.79 -13.00 -5.04
CA CYS A 71 1.04 -13.46 -6.41
C CYS A 71 1.05 -14.99 -6.51
N VAL A 72 1.82 -15.63 -5.62
CA VAL A 72 1.94 -17.09 -5.55
C VAL A 72 0.63 -17.73 -5.08
N GLN A 73 -0.06 -17.14 -4.10
CA GLN A 73 -1.34 -17.65 -3.59
C GLN A 73 -2.39 -17.75 -4.69
N TYR A 74 -2.52 -16.74 -5.57
CA TYR A 74 -3.47 -16.80 -6.68
C TYR A 74 -3.15 -17.93 -7.66
N ILE A 75 -1.88 -18.04 -8.06
CA ILE A 75 -1.43 -19.09 -9.00
C ILE A 75 -1.66 -20.48 -8.38
N GLU A 76 -1.27 -20.66 -7.12
CA GLU A 76 -1.41 -21.94 -6.42
C GLU A 76 -2.87 -22.31 -6.13
N ALA A 77 -3.73 -21.34 -5.81
CA ALA A 77 -5.16 -21.57 -5.62
C ALA A 77 -5.81 -22.08 -6.91
N ILE A 78 -5.52 -21.45 -8.04
CA ILE A 78 -6.02 -21.86 -9.35
C ILE A 78 -5.46 -23.24 -9.73
N ARG A 79 -4.15 -23.45 -9.57
CA ARG A 79 -3.49 -24.74 -9.84
C ARG A 79 -4.12 -25.87 -9.03
N LYS A 80 -4.36 -25.63 -7.73
CA LYS A 80 -4.98 -26.60 -6.82
C LYS A 80 -6.43 -26.87 -7.19
N LEU A 81 -7.21 -25.85 -7.51
CA LEU A 81 -8.59 -26.00 -7.95
C LEU A 81 -8.68 -26.81 -9.24
N HIS A 82 -7.85 -26.49 -10.24
CA HIS A 82 -7.78 -27.24 -11.49
C HIS A 82 -7.37 -28.70 -11.26
N SER A 83 -6.42 -28.97 -10.36
CA SER A 83 -6.00 -30.34 -10.02
C SER A 83 -7.10 -31.15 -9.33
N LEU A 84 -7.92 -30.51 -8.49
CA LEU A 84 -8.99 -31.17 -7.74
C LEU A 84 -10.29 -31.31 -8.57
N GLN A 85 -10.53 -30.36 -9.47
CA GLN A 85 -11.74 -30.29 -10.30
C GLN A 85 -11.40 -29.87 -11.74
N PRO A 86 -10.86 -30.77 -12.58
CA PRO A 86 -10.42 -30.43 -13.94
C PRO A 86 -11.54 -29.91 -14.86
N ALA A 87 -12.79 -30.27 -14.57
CA ALA A 87 -13.97 -29.82 -15.32
C ALA A 87 -14.58 -28.52 -14.78
N PHE A 88 -14.03 -27.94 -13.71
CA PHE A 88 -14.55 -26.71 -13.14
C PHE A 88 -14.32 -25.54 -14.11
N VAL A 89 -15.41 -24.84 -14.42
CA VAL A 89 -15.39 -23.60 -15.20
C VAL A 89 -16.04 -22.51 -14.34
N PRO A 90 -15.38 -21.38 -14.08
CA PRO A 90 -15.99 -20.32 -13.30
C PRO A 90 -17.15 -19.69 -14.07
N ALA A 91 -18.20 -19.26 -13.36
CA ALA A 91 -19.36 -18.66 -14.01
C ALA A 91 -19.00 -17.39 -14.81
N ARG A 92 -18.06 -16.60 -14.29
CA ARG A 92 -17.53 -15.37 -14.90
C ARG A 92 -16.05 -15.55 -15.20
N SER A 93 -15.51 -14.79 -16.14
CA SER A 93 -14.06 -14.81 -16.38
C SER A 93 -13.31 -14.27 -15.17
N VAL A 94 -12.17 -14.90 -14.85
CA VAL A 94 -11.23 -14.47 -13.81
C VAL A 94 -9.98 -13.96 -14.50
N TYR A 95 -9.56 -12.75 -14.16
CA TYR A 95 -8.34 -12.14 -14.64
C TYR A 95 -7.36 -12.03 -13.48
N LEU A 96 -6.10 -12.38 -13.71
CA LEU A 96 -5.00 -12.05 -12.82
C LEU A 96 -4.19 -10.93 -13.45
N SER A 97 -3.84 -9.92 -12.67
CA SER A 97 -2.89 -8.88 -13.07
C SER A 97 -1.71 -8.85 -12.11
N PHE A 98 -0.50 -8.89 -12.69
CA PHE A 98 0.75 -8.69 -11.97
C PHE A 98 1.40 -7.40 -12.47
N VAL A 99 1.43 -6.37 -11.62
CA VAL A 99 1.94 -5.04 -11.96
C VAL A 99 3.38 -4.80 -11.46
N PRO A 100 4.17 -3.98 -12.16
CA PRO A 100 5.61 -3.90 -11.97
C PRO A 100 6.12 -2.78 -11.05
N ASP A 101 5.24 -1.92 -10.54
CA ASP A 101 5.65 -0.60 -10.08
C ASP A 101 4.72 0.02 -9.03
N GLU A 102 4.04 -0.80 -8.22
CA GLU A 102 3.15 -0.29 -7.17
C GLU A 102 3.92 0.60 -6.19
N GLU A 103 5.11 0.16 -5.78
CA GLU A 103 5.94 0.78 -4.74
C GLU A 103 6.49 2.16 -5.15
N VAL A 104 6.35 2.51 -6.42
CA VAL A 104 6.81 3.77 -7.02
C VAL A 104 5.70 4.56 -7.72
N GLY A 105 4.44 4.14 -7.56
CA GLY A 105 3.27 4.94 -7.96
C GLY A 105 2.35 4.35 -9.03
N GLY A 106 2.56 3.12 -9.48
CA GLY A 106 1.57 2.34 -10.23
C GLY A 106 1.29 2.80 -11.67
N THR A 107 2.30 3.29 -12.38
CA THR A 107 2.18 3.66 -13.81
C THR A 107 1.82 2.46 -14.70
N GLY A 108 2.23 1.25 -14.35
CA GLY A 108 1.84 0.02 -15.03
C GLY A 108 0.33 -0.23 -14.96
N MET A 109 -0.27 -0.09 -13.77
CA MET A 109 -1.74 -0.20 -13.63
C MET A 109 -2.45 0.89 -14.44
N ALA A 110 -1.96 2.14 -14.41
CA ALA A 110 -2.52 3.23 -15.22
C ALA A 110 -2.50 2.92 -16.73
N ALA A 111 -1.41 2.31 -17.22
CA ALA A 111 -1.31 1.85 -18.60
C ALA A 111 -2.30 0.71 -18.90
N PHE A 112 -2.46 -0.25 -17.98
CA PHE A 112 -3.43 -1.34 -18.14
C PHE A 112 -4.87 -0.81 -18.23
N LEU A 113 -5.28 0.11 -17.35
CA LEU A 113 -6.60 0.74 -17.37
C LEU A 113 -6.87 1.47 -18.70
N SER A 114 -5.82 2.02 -19.33
CA SER A 114 -5.90 2.71 -20.62
C SER A 114 -5.93 1.76 -21.83
N SER A 115 -5.59 0.48 -21.64
CA SER A 115 -5.45 -0.52 -22.70
C SER A 115 -6.78 -0.91 -23.35
N ALA A 116 -6.70 -1.41 -24.59
CA ALA A 116 -7.86 -1.97 -25.30
C ALA A 116 -8.42 -3.20 -24.58
N LEU A 117 -7.56 -3.99 -23.94
CA LEU A 117 -7.98 -5.17 -23.18
C LEU A 117 -8.90 -4.78 -22.02
N TYR A 118 -8.49 -3.83 -21.18
CA TYR A 118 -9.30 -3.39 -20.04
C TYR A 118 -10.61 -2.75 -20.51
N LYS A 119 -10.55 -1.88 -21.51
CA LYS A 119 -11.73 -1.22 -22.11
C LYS A 119 -12.73 -2.21 -22.73
N SER A 120 -12.27 -3.41 -23.12
CA SER A 120 -13.12 -4.46 -23.68
C SER A 120 -13.83 -5.32 -22.62
N LEU A 121 -13.48 -5.19 -21.34
CA LEU A 121 -14.09 -6.00 -20.27
C LEU A 121 -15.56 -5.63 -20.06
N PRO A 122 -16.45 -6.60 -19.75
CA PRO A 122 -17.86 -6.35 -19.43
C PRO A 122 -18.10 -5.65 -18.08
N GLY A 123 -17.06 -5.09 -17.47
CA GLY A 123 -17.05 -4.51 -16.12
C GLY A 123 -16.32 -5.40 -15.10
N ILE A 124 -16.09 -4.86 -13.90
CA ILE A 124 -15.48 -5.55 -12.76
C ILE A 124 -16.56 -5.87 -11.72
N ALA A 125 -16.77 -7.15 -11.41
CA ALA A 125 -17.65 -7.58 -10.32
C ALA A 125 -16.96 -7.44 -8.95
N LEU A 126 -15.69 -7.82 -8.91
CA LEU A 126 -14.84 -7.82 -7.72
C LEU A 126 -13.39 -7.65 -8.17
N ALA A 127 -12.66 -6.77 -7.48
CA ALA A 127 -11.21 -6.73 -7.55
C ALA A 127 -10.66 -7.05 -6.16
N LEU A 128 -9.71 -7.99 -6.09
CA LEU A 128 -8.89 -8.20 -4.91
C LEU A 128 -7.51 -7.62 -5.18
N ASP A 129 -6.98 -6.91 -4.19
CA ASP A 129 -5.68 -6.26 -4.24
C ASP A 129 -4.87 -6.59 -2.99
N GLU A 130 -3.71 -5.97 -2.81
CA GLU A 130 -2.94 -6.04 -1.58
C GLU A 130 -3.79 -5.72 -0.34
N GLY A 131 -3.54 -6.47 0.73
CA GLY A 131 -4.14 -6.23 2.03
C GLY A 131 -3.13 -6.45 3.14
N LEU A 132 -3.55 -6.20 4.38
CA LEU A 132 -2.67 -6.42 5.52
C LEU A 132 -2.42 -7.91 5.76
N ALA A 133 -1.16 -8.25 6.02
CA ALA A 133 -0.78 -9.57 6.50
C ALA A 133 -1.47 -9.88 7.84
N SER A 134 -1.81 -11.15 8.05
CA SER A 134 -2.36 -11.66 9.30
C SER A 134 -1.57 -12.86 9.78
N GLU A 135 -1.32 -12.92 11.08
CA GLU A 135 -0.70 -14.08 11.74
C GLU A 135 -1.72 -15.18 12.06
N THR A 136 -3.01 -14.94 11.80
CA THR A 136 -4.12 -15.84 12.12
C THR A 136 -5.05 -16.02 10.91
N ASP A 137 -6.05 -16.88 11.04
CA ASP A 137 -7.09 -17.10 10.00
C ASP A 137 -8.14 -15.97 9.94
N THR A 138 -7.87 -14.83 10.57
CA THR A 138 -8.74 -13.64 10.52
C THR A 138 -8.13 -12.60 9.60
N TYR A 139 -8.88 -12.18 8.59
CA TYR A 139 -8.43 -11.21 7.60
C TYR A 139 -9.27 -9.94 7.66
N SER A 140 -8.59 -8.79 7.58
CA SER A 140 -9.26 -7.50 7.44
C SER A 140 -9.66 -7.27 5.99
N VAL A 141 -10.90 -6.84 5.77
CA VAL A 141 -11.38 -6.45 4.44
C VAL A 141 -11.48 -4.93 4.39
N PHE A 142 -10.72 -4.33 3.47
CA PHE A 142 -10.75 -2.91 3.20
C PHE A 142 -11.60 -2.64 1.96
N TYR A 143 -12.43 -1.61 2.01
CA TYR A 143 -13.27 -1.18 0.88
C TYR A 143 -12.85 0.19 0.33
N GLY A 144 -11.70 0.69 0.77
CA GLY A 144 -11.13 1.96 0.34
C GLY A 144 -9.82 2.25 1.03
N GLU A 145 -9.00 3.05 0.35
CA GLU A 145 -7.66 3.44 0.77
C GLU A 145 -7.52 4.96 0.79
N ARG A 146 -6.42 5.46 1.37
CA ARG A 146 -6.06 6.88 1.30
C ARG A 146 -5.07 7.06 0.16
N LEU A 147 -5.24 8.14 -0.59
CA LEU A 147 -4.30 8.51 -1.64
C LEU A 147 -3.15 9.34 -1.05
N PRO A 148 -1.88 8.99 -1.33
CA PRO A 148 -0.76 9.84 -0.97
C PRO A 148 -0.75 11.10 -1.84
N TRP A 149 -0.45 12.25 -1.22
CA TRP A 149 -0.20 13.50 -1.93
C TRP A 149 1.27 13.88 -1.77
N TRP A 150 2.03 13.59 -2.83
CA TRP A 150 3.44 13.97 -2.93
C TRP A 150 3.55 15.43 -3.37
N ILE A 151 4.34 16.22 -2.63
CA ILE A 151 4.53 17.65 -2.91
C ILE A 151 6.03 17.93 -2.97
N ASP A 152 6.50 18.39 -4.12
CA ASP A 152 7.85 18.90 -4.29
C ASP A 152 7.88 20.40 -4.01
N VAL A 153 8.80 20.84 -3.14
CA VAL A 153 9.00 22.25 -2.83
C VAL A 153 10.40 22.68 -3.16
N THR A 154 10.48 23.67 -4.04
CA THR A 154 11.72 24.30 -4.48
C THR A 154 11.75 25.74 -3.98
N ALA A 155 12.83 26.11 -3.29
CA ALA A 155 13.07 27.48 -2.84
C ALA A 155 14.32 28.05 -3.50
N THR A 156 14.28 29.34 -3.81
CA THR A 156 15.40 30.09 -4.39
C THR A 156 15.66 31.31 -3.52
N GLY A 157 16.92 31.53 -3.16
CA GLY A 157 17.31 32.66 -2.33
C GLY A 157 18.72 33.17 -2.65
N PRO A 158 19.08 34.36 -2.14
CA PRO A 158 20.39 34.95 -2.33
C PRO A 158 21.51 34.06 -1.74
N THR A 159 22.69 34.11 -2.36
CA THR A 159 23.90 33.41 -1.92
C THR A 159 24.98 34.41 -1.49
N GLY A 160 25.91 33.97 -0.65
CA GLY A 160 27.08 34.75 -0.31
C GLY A 160 27.89 34.16 0.84
N HIS A 161 28.91 34.90 1.26
CA HIS A 161 29.84 34.46 2.30
C HIS A 161 29.13 34.35 3.66
N GLY A 162 29.29 33.21 4.36
CA GLY A 162 28.57 32.91 5.60
C GLY A 162 28.89 33.82 6.79
N SER A 163 29.88 34.71 6.66
CA SER A 163 30.13 35.78 7.64
C SER A 163 29.17 36.97 7.51
N ARG A 164 28.30 36.97 6.48
CA ARG A 164 27.25 37.98 6.28
C ARG A 164 25.91 37.37 6.68
N PHE A 165 25.11 38.13 7.41
CA PHE A 165 23.73 37.77 7.73
C PHE A 165 22.84 38.02 6.51
N ILE A 166 22.86 37.08 5.56
CA ILE A 166 22.05 37.14 4.35
C ILE A 166 20.66 36.59 4.69
N GLU A 167 19.64 37.40 4.45
CA GLU A 167 18.24 37.06 4.74
C GLU A 167 17.54 36.46 3.51
N ASN A 168 16.42 35.78 3.77
CA ASN A 168 15.54 35.14 2.79
C ASN A 168 16.25 34.08 1.94
N THR A 169 17.19 33.37 2.54
CA THR A 169 17.91 32.29 1.85
C THR A 169 16.96 31.14 1.50
N ALA A 170 17.35 30.31 0.52
CA ALA A 170 16.56 29.13 0.17
C ALA A 170 16.33 28.20 1.39
N VAL A 171 17.32 28.10 2.29
CA VAL A 171 17.23 27.29 3.51
C VAL A 171 16.21 27.87 4.48
N GLU A 172 16.21 29.18 4.72
CA GLU A 172 15.24 29.84 5.59
C GLU A 172 13.80 29.63 5.10
N GLN A 173 13.56 29.80 3.81
CA GLN A 173 12.25 29.57 3.19
C GLN A 173 11.78 28.11 3.35
N LEU A 174 12.69 27.14 3.16
CA LEU A 174 12.38 25.71 3.34
C LEU A 174 12.08 25.36 4.80
N VAL A 175 12.84 25.93 5.75
CA VAL A 175 12.59 25.74 7.19
C VAL A 175 11.23 26.32 7.57
N GLU A 176 10.88 27.51 7.06
CA GLU A 176 9.58 28.12 7.31
C GLU A 176 8.43 27.25 6.78
N MET A 177 8.55 26.75 5.54
CA MET A 177 7.59 25.83 4.95
C MET A 177 7.44 24.57 5.82
N ALA A 178 8.56 23.94 6.20
CA ALA A 178 8.54 22.71 7.00
C ALA A 178 7.84 22.92 8.35
N ASN A 179 8.09 24.05 9.00
CA ASN A 179 7.42 24.41 10.26
C ASN A 179 5.90 24.58 10.07
N LYS A 180 5.47 25.23 8.98
CA LYS A 180 4.04 25.35 8.64
C LYS A 180 3.40 23.99 8.38
N ALA A 181 4.08 23.10 7.66
CA ALA A 181 3.61 21.74 7.38
C ALA A 181 3.48 20.91 8.67
N LEU A 182 4.44 21.00 9.59
CA LEU A 182 4.39 20.33 10.89
C LEU A 182 3.26 20.88 11.77
N ALA A 183 3.05 22.19 11.79
CA ALA A 183 1.93 22.82 12.51
C ALA A 183 0.58 22.35 11.94
N PHE A 184 0.44 22.30 10.61
CA PHE A 184 -0.75 21.76 9.96
C PHE A 184 -0.97 20.28 10.32
N ARG A 185 0.07 19.44 10.23
CA ARG A 185 0.02 18.03 10.62
C ARG A 185 -0.44 17.87 12.08
N LYS A 186 0.08 18.69 13.00
CA LYS A 186 -0.36 18.70 14.40
C LYS A 186 -1.86 19.00 14.49
N GLY A 187 -2.35 20.04 13.81
CA GLY A 187 -3.77 20.36 13.75
C GLY A 187 -4.64 19.20 13.22
N GLN A 188 -4.20 18.50 12.17
CA GLN A 188 -4.91 17.34 11.63
C GLN A 188 -4.92 16.16 12.61
N ARG A 189 -3.80 15.89 13.27
CA ARG A 189 -3.69 14.86 14.32
C ARG A 189 -4.63 15.19 15.48
N ASP A 190 -4.64 16.43 15.95
CA ASP A 190 -5.46 16.86 17.07
C ASP A 190 -6.96 16.81 16.72
N ALA A 191 -7.34 17.15 15.48
CA ALA A 191 -8.70 16.97 14.98
C ALA A 191 -9.11 15.50 14.89
N LEU A 192 -8.18 14.60 14.55
CA LEU A 192 -8.44 13.16 14.45
C LEU A 192 -8.53 12.49 15.83
N HIS A 193 -7.77 12.98 16.83
CA HIS A 193 -7.57 12.31 18.12
C HIS A 193 -8.04 13.10 19.36
N GLY A 194 -8.56 14.31 19.20
CA GLY A 194 -9.16 15.09 20.30
C GLY A 194 -8.21 15.98 21.11
N GLY A 195 -7.01 16.28 20.61
CA GLY A 195 -6.15 17.35 21.13
C GLY A 195 -5.36 17.09 22.42
N SER A 196 -5.28 15.86 22.93
CA SER A 196 -4.40 15.51 24.07
C SER A 196 -3.16 14.76 23.60
N ASP A 197 -1.96 15.23 23.99
CA ASP A 197 -0.67 14.58 23.73
C ASP A 197 -0.49 13.24 24.52
N GLU A 198 -1.44 12.87 25.38
CA GLU A 198 -1.43 11.67 26.25
C GLU A 198 -2.28 10.49 25.75
N ALA A 199 -2.82 10.55 24.53
CA ALA A 199 -3.64 9.44 24.03
C ALA A 199 -2.76 8.20 23.77
N ASP A 200 -2.78 7.23 24.68
CA ASP A 200 -2.19 5.89 24.49
C ASP A 200 -2.71 5.29 23.18
N HIS A 201 -1.78 5.01 22.27
CA HIS A 201 -2.03 4.65 20.88
C HIS A 201 -1.84 3.16 20.59
N SER A 202 -1.77 2.33 21.63
CA SER A 202 -1.42 0.91 21.53
C SER A 202 -2.43 0.04 20.76
N ASN A 203 -3.59 0.56 20.30
CA ASN A 203 -4.57 -0.18 19.48
C ASN A 203 -5.43 0.70 18.53
N CYS A 204 -4.80 1.41 17.59
CA CYS A 204 -5.50 2.31 16.66
C CYS A 204 -6.42 1.72 15.60
N SER A 205 -7.72 1.91 15.81
CA SER A 205 -8.71 2.21 14.75
C SER A 205 -9.30 3.62 14.97
N HIS A 206 -8.47 4.58 15.39
CA HIS A 206 -8.70 5.46 16.56
C HIS A 206 -9.90 6.42 16.57
N ALA A 207 -10.58 6.73 15.47
CA ALA A 207 -11.72 7.66 15.51
C ALA A 207 -13.09 6.98 15.74
N VAL A 208 -13.16 5.64 15.81
CA VAL A 208 -14.45 4.92 15.79
C VAL A 208 -15.20 4.98 17.15
N ALA A 209 -14.51 5.14 18.27
CA ALA A 209 -15.13 5.08 19.61
C ALA A 209 -15.53 6.46 20.20
N ALA A 210 -14.76 7.53 19.92
CA ALA A 210 -15.01 8.85 20.52
C ALA A 210 -16.28 9.51 19.98
N LYS A 211 -16.56 9.39 18.67
CA LYS A 211 -17.75 9.96 18.04
C LYS A 211 -19.05 9.22 18.43
N ARG A 212 -18.98 7.89 18.62
CA ARG A 212 -20.13 7.07 19.07
C ARG A 212 -20.55 7.35 20.52
N ARG A 213 -19.63 7.66 21.43
CA ARG A 213 -19.96 8.04 22.82
C ARG A 213 -20.52 9.46 22.94
N ARG A 214 -20.11 10.40 22.08
CA ARG A 214 -20.61 11.79 22.10
C ARG A 214 -22.07 11.86 21.60
N LEU A 215 -22.38 11.17 20.50
CA LEU A 215 -23.73 11.09 19.93
C LEU A 215 -24.75 10.30 20.79
N ASN A 216 -24.31 9.30 21.55
CA ASN A 216 -25.21 8.55 22.45
C ASN A 216 -25.48 9.28 23.78
N LYS A 217 -24.61 10.19 24.23
CA LYS A 217 -24.89 11.05 25.40
C LYS A 217 -25.89 12.16 25.07
N GLU A 218 -25.85 12.71 23.86
CA GLU A 218 -26.81 13.75 23.42
C GLU A 218 -28.22 13.20 23.17
N LYS A 219 -28.37 11.90 22.85
CA LYS A 219 -29.69 11.25 22.66
C LYS A 219 -30.36 10.72 23.93
N VAL A 220 -29.64 10.62 25.04
CA VAL A 220 -30.18 10.10 26.33
C VAL A 220 -30.48 11.24 27.33
N GLY A 221 -30.02 12.47 27.05
CA GLY A 221 -30.18 13.64 27.92
C GLY A 221 -31.37 14.56 27.62
N THR A 222 -32.14 14.30 26.57
CA THR A 222 -33.41 15.00 26.26
C THR A 222 -34.58 14.03 26.40
N LYS A 223 -34.90 13.75 27.67
CA LYS A 223 -36.28 13.51 28.09
C LYS A 223 -36.85 14.82 28.60
#